data_AF-A0A522UAF9-F1
#
_entry.id   AF-A0A522UAF9-F1
#
_cell.length_a   1.000
_cell.length_b   1.000
_cell.length_c   1.000
_cell.angle_alpha   90.00
_cell.angle_beta   90.00
_cell.angle_gamma   90.00
#
_symmetry.space_group_name_H-M   'P 1'
#
loop_
_entity.id
_entity.type
_entity.pdbx_description
1 polymer ?
#
loop_
_entity_poly.entity_id
_entity_poly.type
_entity_poly.pdbx_seq_one_letter_code
_entity_poly.pdbx_strand_id
1 'polypeptide(L)'
;MQTPAIGPGAATASPPPRWSPVARSRARPERRRAPPTTSQASRQDVGQEATRACRLSPNPACGRMRFESPRRAAAASDHRCLPTIAGVLARPAAWLDRAAFKPASLPDGLITGIALAPPVAAGLVIFKVPALEMLAVALAFGIGGHLAARWLWRRQIPRPSASPLLATVFGVALIGAGASLITSIEIAALAVIAELLRARYIPAIRAQAGLLAYAAVALISRGAPFVYTNPASGRAFNDPIGVWYHFFSPASAPIDPIRLYVGNVPGPVFATSLLAVAIGAAWLAYARRMSLVVLVTFLIGALVPIYFFHWDYLFQLDSGPTWFVAALLLANRRLLPGSWTIRPVLGFGAGLLAVGLRRRGYGIDAAFLTVAGVQAVMALFAVALWGGSIGAERWRRTRRLREREANLRVVKSVPRAS
;
A
#
# COMPACT_ATOMS: atom_id res chain seq x y z
N MET A 1 28.46 -45.50 40.55
CA MET A 1 27.12 -46.09 40.74
C MET A 1 26.44 -46.11 39.39
N GLN A 2 26.64 -47.17 38.63
CA GLN A 2 25.68 -48.28 38.45
C GLN A 2 24.38 -47.82 37.77
N THR A 3 24.39 -48.00 36.45
CA THR A 3 23.22 -48.34 35.63
C THR A 3 22.46 -49.53 36.21
N PRO A 4 21.18 -49.69 35.85
CA PRO A 4 20.92 -50.79 34.93
C PRO A 4 19.99 -50.42 33.77
N ALA A 5 20.21 -51.17 32.70
CA ALA A 5 19.44 -51.28 31.49
C ALA A 5 18.52 -52.52 31.54
N ILE A 6 17.33 -52.43 30.96
CA ILE A 6 16.51 -53.52 30.40
C ILE A 6 15.64 -52.81 29.34
N GLY A 7 15.49 -53.19 28.07
CA GLY A 7 15.61 -54.46 27.36
C GLY A 7 14.36 -54.59 26.47
N PRO A 8 14.47 -55.01 25.18
CA PRO A 8 13.50 -54.69 24.13
C PRO A 8 12.42 -55.77 23.90
N GLY A 9 11.25 -55.36 23.40
CA GLY A 9 10.19 -56.27 22.92
C GLY A 9 10.00 -56.15 21.41
N ALA A 10 10.32 -57.22 20.70
CA ALA A 10 10.07 -57.43 19.28
C ALA A 10 8.91 -58.43 19.09
N ALA A 11 8.16 -58.27 17.98
CA ALA A 11 7.25 -59.20 17.29
C ALA A 11 6.02 -58.40 16.80
N THR A 12 5.44 -58.52 15.59
CA THR A 12 5.57 -59.47 14.48
C THR A 12 4.79 -58.86 13.31
N ALA A 13 5.30 -59.01 12.09
CA ALA A 13 4.62 -58.66 10.84
C ALA A 13 3.56 -59.70 10.44
N SER A 14 2.47 -59.28 9.78
CA SER A 14 1.78 -60.00 8.68
C SER A 14 0.65 -59.18 8.03
N PRO A 15 0.26 -59.48 6.76
CA PRO A 15 -0.16 -58.50 5.75
C PRO A 15 -1.68 -58.55 5.39
N PRO A 16 -2.19 -57.79 4.38
CA PRO A 16 -3.60 -57.38 4.29
C PRO A 16 -4.47 -58.33 3.44
N PRO A 17 -5.81 -58.26 3.53
CA PRO A 17 -6.68 -58.94 2.58
C PRO A 17 -6.96 -58.08 1.34
N ARG A 18 -6.52 -58.62 0.20
CA ARG A 18 -7.03 -58.36 -1.15
C ARG A 18 -8.50 -58.77 -1.27
N TRP A 19 -9.34 -57.91 -1.84
CA TRP A 19 -10.51 -58.32 -2.61
C TRP A 19 -10.57 -57.49 -3.90
N SER A 20 -10.68 -58.18 -5.03
CA SER A 20 -10.88 -57.63 -6.38
C SER A 20 -12.05 -58.39 -7.03
N PRO A 21 -12.45 -58.11 -8.29
CA PRO A 21 -13.78 -57.61 -8.61
C PRO A 21 -14.65 -58.69 -9.29
N VAL A 22 -15.98 -58.59 -9.16
CA VAL A 22 -16.89 -59.35 -10.03
C VAL A 22 -17.92 -58.41 -10.66
N ALA A 23 -17.94 -58.51 -11.98
CA ALA A 23 -18.77 -57.80 -12.92
C ALA A 23 -20.27 -58.11 -12.76
N ARG A 24 -21.11 -57.13 -13.14
CA ARG A 24 -22.34 -57.47 -13.88
C ARG A 24 -22.78 -56.33 -14.80
N SER A 25 -22.46 -56.52 -16.06
CA SER A 25 -23.10 -55.91 -17.23
C SER A 25 -24.61 -56.19 -17.24
N ARG A 26 -25.43 -55.16 -17.42
CA ARG A 26 -26.75 -55.29 -18.05
C ARG A 26 -26.89 -54.25 -19.15
N ALA A 27 -27.21 -54.75 -20.33
CA ALA A 27 -27.42 -54.02 -21.56
C ALA A 27 -28.90 -53.66 -21.75
N ARG A 28 -29.12 -52.50 -22.41
CA ARG A 28 -30.26 -52.05 -23.24
C ARG A 28 -31.65 -51.87 -22.58
N PRO A 29 -32.55 -51.02 -23.13
CA PRO A 29 -32.59 -50.52 -24.51
C PRO A 29 -32.77 -49.01 -24.71
N GLU A 30 -32.49 -48.67 -25.97
CA GLU A 30 -32.65 -47.44 -26.73
C GLU A 30 -34.13 -47.19 -27.07
N ARG A 31 -34.70 -46.01 -26.78
CA ARG A 31 -35.78 -45.41 -27.60
C ARG A 31 -36.13 -43.95 -27.27
N ARG A 32 -36.04 -43.15 -28.34
CA ARG A 32 -36.91 -42.04 -28.80
C ARG A 32 -36.87 -40.65 -28.13
N ARG A 33 -36.48 -39.72 -29.01
CA ARG A 33 -36.59 -38.25 -29.03
C ARG A 33 -37.99 -37.70 -28.66
N ALA A 34 -38.00 -36.61 -27.91
CA ALA A 34 -39.01 -35.53 -27.88
C ALA A 34 -38.35 -34.24 -27.28
N PRO A 35 -38.94 -33.02 -27.39
CA PRO A 35 -38.31 -31.79 -27.92
C PRO A 35 -37.61 -30.90 -26.86
N PRO A 36 -36.91 -29.82 -27.28
CA PRO A 36 -36.08 -29.02 -26.38
C PRO A 36 -36.93 -28.12 -25.48
N THR A 37 -36.91 -28.38 -24.19
CA THR A 37 -37.31 -27.40 -23.18
C THR A 37 -36.22 -26.34 -23.05
N THR A 38 -36.61 -25.14 -23.43
CA THR A 38 -36.02 -23.83 -23.15
C THR A 38 -34.98 -23.80 -22.04
N SER A 39 -33.75 -23.44 -22.43
CA SER A 39 -32.65 -23.11 -21.53
C SER A 39 -33.01 -21.92 -20.65
N GLN A 40 -32.90 -22.08 -19.34
CA GLN A 40 -32.64 -20.97 -18.42
C GLN A 40 -31.32 -20.32 -18.83
N ALA A 41 -31.40 -19.29 -19.66
CA ALA A 41 -30.30 -18.39 -19.92
C ALA A 41 -29.87 -17.77 -18.59
N SER A 42 -28.59 -17.93 -18.24
CA SER A 42 -28.03 -17.38 -17.03
C SER A 42 -28.17 -15.85 -17.06
N ARG A 43 -28.52 -15.24 -15.93
CA ARG A 43 -28.59 -13.78 -15.77
C ARG A 43 -27.27 -13.05 -16.13
N GLN A 44 -26.18 -13.76 -16.41
CA GLN A 44 -24.91 -13.19 -16.87
C GLN A 44 -24.89 -12.87 -18.37
N ASP A 45 -25.70 -13.53 -19.20
CA ASP A 45 -25.70 -13.31 -20.65
C ASP A 45 -26.50 -12.07 -21.07
N VAL A 46 -27.60 -11.76 -20.37
CA VAL A 46 -28.41 -10.54 -20.62
C VAL A 46 -27.60 -9.26 -20.34
N GLY A 47 -26.68 -9.31 -19.37
CA GLY A 47 -25.80 -8.18 -19.04
C GLY A 47 -24.72 -7.92 -20.09
N GLN A 48 -24.22 -8.97 -20.76
CA GLN A 48 -23.21 -8.81 -21.83
C GLN A 48 -23.83 -8.31 -23.14
N GLU A 49 -25.08 -8.68 -23.41
CA GLU A 49 -25.80 -8.24 -24.61
C GLU A 49 -26.23 -6.77 -24.55
N ALA A 50 -26.66 -6.29 -23.37
CA ALA A 50 -26.93 -4.87 -23.13
C ALA A 50 -25.66 -3.99 -23.27
N THR A 51 -24.49 -4.53 -22.91
CA THR A 51 -23.21 -3.81 -23.05
C THR A 51 -22.69 -3.79 -24.50
N ARG A 52 -23.13 -4.74 -25.33
CA ARG A 52 -22.80 -4.79 -26.77
C ARG A 52 -23.63 -3.82 -27.59
N ALA A 53 -24.90 -3.59 -27.23
CA ALA A 53 -25.79 -2.64 -27.89
C ALA A 53 -25.33 -1.17 -27.73
N CYS A 54 -24.74 -0.80 -26.59
CA CYS A 54 -24.23 0.57 -26.38
C CYS A 54 -22.93 0.90 -27.14
N ARG A 55 -22.20 -0.10 -27.67
CA ARG A 55 -20.94 0.11 -28.41
C ARG A 55 -21.12 0.33 -29.92
N LEU A 56 -22.35 0.22 -30.42
CA LEU A 56 -22.64 0.37 -31.86
C LEU A 56 -23.49 1.60 -32.19
N SER A 57 -23.71 2.52 -31.25
CA SER A 57 -24.37 3.79 -31.57
C SER A 57 -23.39 4.73 -32.28
N PRO A 58 -23.65 5.15 -33.53
CA PRO A 58 -22.83 6.11 -34.23
C PRO A 58 -23.01 7.51 -33.62
N ASN A 59 -21.90 8.22 -33.51
CA ASN A 59 -21.79 9.59 -33.07
C ASN A 59 -22.22 10.52 -34.22
N PRO A 60 -23.21 11.42 -34.10
CA PRO A 60 -23.39 12.51 -35.03
C PRO A 60 -22.75 13.77 -34.45
N ALA A 61 -21.63 14.16 -35.02
CA ALA A 61 -21.18 15.54 -35.02
C ALA A 61 -22.03 16.34 -36.04
N CYS A 62 -22.16 17.66 -35.79
CA CYS A 62 -22.60 18.71 -36.72
C CYS A 62 -24.08 18.75 -37.15
N GLY A 63 -24.72 19.92 -36.97
CA GLY A 63 -25.75 20.39 -37.91
C GLY A 63 -26.98 21.13 -37.35
N ARG A 64 -26.81 22.41 -37.00
CA ARG A 64 -27.60 23.55 -37.52
C ARG A 64 -29.15 23.49 -37.54
N MET A 65 -29.81 24.26 -36.68
CA MET A 65 -30.99 25.13 -36.96
C MET A 65 -31.05 26.20 -35.85
N ARG A 66 -30.69 27.47 -36.08
CA ARG A 66 -31.51 28.58 -36.62
C ARG A 66 -32.91 28.69 -35.99
N PHE A 67 -33.05 29.58 -35.02
CA PHE A 67 -34.27 30.36 -34.81
C PHE A 67 -33.86 31.82 -34.58
N GLU A 68 -34.24 32.68 -35.52
CA GLU A 68 -34.08 34.13 -35.45
C GLU A 68 -35.23 34.72 -34.64
N SER A 69 -34.93 35.69 -33.77
CA SER A 69 -35.79 36.87 -33.62
C SER A 69 -34.95 38.06 -33.11
N PRO A 70 -35.32 39.31 -33.42
CA PRO A 70 -34.36 40.40 -33.58
C PRO A 70 -34.46 41.49 -32.50
N ARG A 71 -33.47 42.40 -32.55
CA ARG A 71 -33.39 43.74 -31.92
C ARG A 71 -33.08 43.80 -30.41
N ARG A 72 -31.84 44.14 -30.10
CA ARG A 72 -31.45 45.49 -29.66
C ARG A 72 -29.93 45.64 -29.71
N ALA A 73 -29.49 46.59 -30.52
CA ALA A 73 -28.12 47.09 -30.53
C ALA A 73 -27.92 48.02 -29.33
N ALA A 74 -26.78 47.89 -28.64
CA ALA A 74 -25.96 49.01 -28.17
C ALA A 74 -24.72 48.51 -27.41
N ALA A 75 -23.62 49.21 -27.67
CA ALA A 75 -22.45 49.39 -26.80
C ALA A 75 -21.45 48.22 -26.65
N ALA A 76 -20.43 48.28 -27.50
CA ALA A 76 -19.03 48.47 -27.12
C ALA A 76 -18.60 47.95 -25.73
N SER A 77 -17.76 46.91 -25.72
CA SER A 77 -16.56 46.89 -24.89
C SER A 77 -15.65 45.77 -25.38
N ASP A 78 -14.71 46.16 -26.23
CA ASP A 78 -13.58 45.34 -26.64
C ASP A 78 -12.59 45.30 -25.46
N HIS A 79 -12.96 44.54 -24.41
CA HIS A 79 -12.04 44.25 -23.31
C HIS A 79 -11.17 43.08 -23.69
N ARG A 80 -10.00 43.42 -24.25
CA ARG A 80 -8.79 42.59 -24.20
C ARG A 80 -8.65 42.03 -22.78
N CYS A 81 -9.04 40.76 -22.60
CA CYS A 81 -8.84 40.04 -21.35
C CYS A 81 -7.34 39.87 -21.11
N LEU A 82 -6.80 40.78 -20.30
CA LEU A 82 -5.62 40.54 -19.49
C LEU A 82 -5.81 39.19 -18.76
N PRO A 83 -4.81 38.28 -18.76
CA PRO A 83 -4.88 37.05 -17.97
C PRO A 83 -4.90 37.45 -16.49
N THR A 84 -6.11 37.61 -15.95
CA THR A 84 -6.33 38.06 -14.59
C THR A 84 -5.87 36.96 -13.65
N ILE A 85 -5.20 37.34 -12.56
CA ILE A 85 -4.76 36.50 -11.42
C ILE A 85 -5.88 35.55 -10.94
N ALA A 86 -7.14 35.88 -11.22
CA ALA A 86 -8.31 35.01 -11.07
C ALA A 86 -8.15 33.60 -11.67
N GLY A 87 -7.51 33.44 -12.83
CA GLY A 87 -7.32 32.12 -13.45
C GLY A 87 -6.34 31.21 -12.70
N VAL A 88 -5.36 31.81 -12.00
CA VAL A 88 -4.33 31.09 -11.22
C VAL A 88 -4.89 30.65 -9.87
N LEU A 89 -5.79 31.43 -9.27
CA LEU A 89 -6.45 31.13 -7.98
C LEU A 89 -7.77 30.33 -8.12
N ALA A 90 -8.44 30.41 -9.27
CA ALA A 90 -9.68 29.65 -9.51
C ALA A 90 -9.45 28.13 -9.49
N ARG A 91 -8.28 27.67 -9.95
CA ARG A 91 -7.91 26.25 -9.88
C ARG A 91 -7.76 25.79 -8.43
N PRO A 92 -6.88 26.34 -7.58
CA PRO A 92 -6.76 25.89 -6.20
C PRO A 92 -8.07 26.01 -5.42
N ALA A 93 -8.87 27.06 -5.63
CA ALA A 93 -10.20 27.18 -5.02
C ALA A 93 -11.13 26.01 -5.41
N ALA A 94 -11.25 25.69 -6.69
CA ALA A 94 -12.06 24.55 -7.15
C ALA A 94 -11.51 23.20 -6.65
N TRP A 95 -10.21 23.07 -6.39
CA TRP A 95 -9.62 21.88 -5.78
C TRP A 95 -9.92 21.79 -4.28
N LEU A 96 -9.91 22.93 -3.56
CA LEU A 96 -10.31 23.01 -2.16
C LEU A 96 -11.80 22.70 -1.98
N ASP A 97 -12.66 23.22 -2.86
CA ASP A 97 -14.09 22.87 -2.86
C ASP A 97 -14.30 21.37 -3.10
N ARG A 98 -13.55 20.77 -4.04
CA ARG A 98 -13.58 19.31 -4.22
C ARG A 98 -13.04 18.57 -3.02
N ALA A 99 -11.99 19.07 -2.36
CA ALA A 99 -11.44 18.46 -1.16
C ALA A 99 -12.47 18.46 -0.03
N ALA A 100 -13.15 19.59 0.18
CA ALA A 100 -14.17 19.74 1.21
C ALA A 100 -15.40 18.85 0.95
N PHE A 101 -15.95 18.89 -0.27
CA PHE A 101 -17.27 18.31 -0.56
C PHE A 101 -17.25 16.97 -1.30
N LYS A 102 -16.18 16.64 -2.05
CA LYS A 102 -16.06 15.40 -2.85
C LYS A 102 -14.62 14.84 -2.84
N PRO A 103 -14.04 14.54 -1.66
CA PRO A 103 -12.64 14.13 -1.54
C PRO A 103 -12.30 12.86 -2.33
N ALA A 104 -13.28 11.97 -2.55
CA ALA A 104 -13.10 10.75 -3.33
C ALA A 104 -12.75 11.00 -4.81
N SER A 105 -13.07 12.20 -5.33
CA SER A 105 -12.78 12.60 -6.71
C SER A 105 -11.36 13.13 -6.92
N LEU A 106 -10.61 13.39 -5.83
CA LEU A 106 -9.25 13.90 -5.91
C LEU A 106 -8.26 12.82 -6.35
N PRO A 107 -7.17 13.21 -7.03
CA PRO A 107 -6.07 12.32 -7.33
C PRO A 107 -5.45 11.77 -6.06
N ASP A 108 -4.97 10.57 -6.25
CA ASP A 108 -4.58 9.71 -5.17
C ASP A 108 -3.42 10.26 -4.34
N GLY A 109 -2.40 10.82 -5.00
CA GLY A 109 -1.27 11.46 -4.33
C GLY A 109 -1.66 12.74 -3.56
N LEU A 110 -2.67 13.48 -4.00
CA LEU A 110 -3.10 14.68 -3.30
C LEU A 110 -3.82 14.34 -2.00
N ILE A 111 -4.72 13.34 -2.03
CA ILE A 111 -5.41 12.87 -0.81
C ILE A 111 -4.39 12.47 0.24
N THR A 112 -3.36 11.73 -0.15
CA THR A 112 -2.28 11.29 0.75
C THR A 112 -1.39 12.45 1.19
N GLY A 113 -1.09 13.41 0.31
CA GLY A 113 -0.35 14.63 0.67
C GLY A 113 -1.08 15.50 1.69
N ILE A 114 -2.40 15.67 1.54
CA ILE A 114 -3.23 16.38 2.52
C ILE A 114 -3.23 15.62 3.86
N ALA A 115 -3.32 14.28 3.83
CA ALA A 115 -3.23 13.46 5.04
C ALA A 115 -1.90 13.62 5.80
N LEU A 116 -0.81 13.88 5.08
CA LEU A 116 0.53 14.07 5.64
C LEU A 116 0.76 15.49 6.17
N ALA A 117 -0.04 16.47 5.75
CA ALA A 117 0.19 17.87 6.11
C ALA A 117 0.14 18.11 7.63
N PRO A 118 -0.84 17.59 8.40
CA PRO A 118 -0.84 17.79 9.85
C PRO A 118 0.38 17.16 10.55
N PRO A 119 0.77 15.88 10.31
CA PRO A 119 1.97 15.31 10.91
C PRO A 119 3.26 16.06 10.56
N VAL A 120 3.40 16.51 9.29
CA VAL A 120 4.55 17.33 8.87
C VAL A 120 4.58 18.67 9.58
N ALA A 121 3.44 19.37 9.65
CA ALA A 121 3.34 20.65 10.34
C ALA A 121 3.64 20.52 11.84
N ALA A 122 3.11 19.49 12.50
CA ALA A 122 3.41 19.21 13.90
C ALA A 122 4.92 18.96 14.11
N GLY A 123 5.55 18.16 13.25
CA GLY A 123 6.99 17.91 13.31
C GLY A 123 7.83 19.18 13.14
N LEU A 124 7.45 20.06 12.20
CA LEU A 124 8.10 21.37 12.02
C LEU A 124 7.99 22.26 13.27
N VAL A 125 6.83 22.27 13.92
CA VAL A 125 6.62 23.04 15.16
C VAL A 125 7.43 22.46 16.32
N ILE A 126 7.45 21.13 16.46
CA ILE A 126 8.08 20.43 17.59
C ILE A 126 9.61 20.45 17.46
N PHE A 127 10.14 20.11 16.29
CA PHE A 127 11.58 19.91 16.09
C PHE A 127 12.27 21.04 15.32
N LYS A 128 11.54 22.04 14.81
CA LYS A 128 12.09 23.29 14.24
C LYS A 128 13.11 23.06 13.12
N VAL A 129 14.35 23.46 13.32
CA VAL A 129 15.42 23.47 12.31
C VAL A 129 15.75 22.06 11.79
N PRO A 130 16.03 21.05 12.65
CA PRO A 130 16.19 19.66 12.20
C PRO A 130 15.06 19.17 11.29
N ALA A 131 13.80 19.43 11.65
CA ALA A 131 12.66 19.05 10.82
C ALA A 131 12.66 19.76 9.47
N LEU A 132 12.97 21.06 9.44
CA LEU A 132 13.04 21.83 8.21
C LEU A 132 14.11 21.29 7.26
N GLU A 133 15.30 20.99 7.77
CA GLU A 133 16.42 20.44 6.98
C GLU A 133 16.05 19.07 6.38
N MET A 134 15.48 18.19 7.18
CA MET A 134 15.06 16.86 6.74
C MET A 134 13.91 16.94 5.72
N LEU A 135 12.95 17.85 5.92
CA LEU A 135 11.90 18.11 4.93
C LEU A 135 12.50 18.65 3.63
N ALA A 136 13.45 19.58 3.70
CA ALA A 136 14.10 20.15 2.53
C ALA A 136 14.82 19.07 1.72
N VAL A 137 15.53 18.15 2.37
CA VAL A 137 16.13 16.97 1.71
C VAL A 137 15.06 16.11 1.05
N ALA A 138 13.99 15.77 1.76
CA ALA A 138 12.91 14.95 1.22
C ALA A 138 12.26 15.59 -0.02
N LEU A 139 12.03 16.90 0.02
CA LEU A 139 11.46 17.67 -1.09
C LEU A 139 12.44 17.78 -2.25
N ALA A 140 13.72 18.07 -2.00
CA ALA A 140 14.74 18.20 -3.03
C ALA A 140 14.89 16.89 -3.83
N PHE A 141 15.03 15.76 -3.14
CA PHE A 141 15.10 14.45 -3.79
C PHE A 141 13.77 14.07 -4.46
N GLY A 142 12.64 14.33 -3.81
CA GLY A 142 11.31 14.02 -4.36
C GLY A 142 11.01 14.78 -5.65
N ILE A 143 11.30 16.09 -5.69
CA ILE A 143 11.17 16.95 -6.86
C ILE A 143 12.19 16.53 -7.93
N GLY A 144 13.45 16.33 -7.54
CA GLY A 144 14.51 15.86 -8.44
C GLY A 144 14.15 14.53 -9.10
N GLY A 145 13.64 13.56 -8.34
CA GLY A 145 13.14 12.28 -8.85
C GLY A 145 11.94 12.43 -9.77
N HIS A 146 11.02 13.35 -9.47
CA HIS A 146 9.89 13.65 -10.35
C HIS A 146 10.34 14.27 -11.68
N LEU A 147 11.30 15.21 -11.64
CA LEU A 147 11.90 15.84 -12.82
C LEU A 147 12.70 14.82 -13.64
N ALA A 148 13.51 13.98 -13.00
CA ALA A 148 14.26 12.91 -13.64
C ALA A 148 13.31 11.92 -14.32
N ALA A 149 12.24 11.50 -13.65
CA ALA A 149 11.25 10.62 -14.23
C ALA A 149 10.56 11.25 -15.44
N ARG A 150 10.22 12.53 -15.32
CA ARG A 150 9.65 13.30 -16.42
C ARG A 150 10.64 13.44 -17.56
N TRP A 151 11.93 13.59 -17.33
CA TRP A 151 12.92 13.78 -18.38
C TRP A 151 13.28 12.48 -19.08
N LEU A 152 13.63 11.44 -18.32
CA LEU A 152 14.05 10.13 -18.83
C LEU A 152 12.92 9.37 -19.53
N TRP A 153 11.67 9.53 -19.09
CA TRP A 153 10.58 8.67 -19.52
C TRP A 153 9.33 9.39 -20.03
N ARG A 154 9.50 10.58 -20.64
CA ARG A 154 8.42 11.45 -21.18
C ARG A 154 7.29 10.71 -21.91
N ARG A 155 7.58 9.59 -22.60
CA ARG A 155 6.66 8.85 -23.45
C ARG A 155 6.31 7.43 -22.97
N GLN A 156 6.91 6.94 -21.89
CA GLN A 156 6.90 5.50 -21.58
C GLN A 156 6.43 5.14 -20.17
N ILE A 157 6.09 6.12 -19.32
CA ILE A 157 5.43 5.85 -18.04
C ILE A 157 3.92 5.95 -18.25
N PRO A 158 3.15 4.88 -18.00
CA PRO A 158 1.72 4.99 -17.77
C PRO A 158 1.50 5.93 -16.56
N ARG A 159 1.03 7.16 -16.79
CA ARG A 159 0.60 8.08 -15.71
C ARG A 159 -0.59 7.47 -14.94
N PRO A 160 -0.81 7.71 -13.62
CA PRO A 160 -0.06 8.50 -12.63
C PRO A 160 0.04 7.78 -11.24
N SER A 161 0.77 6.66 -11.11
CA SER A 161 0.85 5.93 -9.82
C SER A 161 2.18 6.07 -9.07
N ALA A 162 3.17 6.71 -9.69
CA ALA A 162 4.48 6.94 -9.07
C ALA A 162 4.51 8.33 -8.41
N SER A 163 4.76 8.37 -7.11
CA SER A 163 4.93 9.62 -6.37
C SER A 163 6.24 9.61 -5.60
N PRO A 164 7.39 9.85 -6.28
CA PRO A 164 8.70 9.91 -5.64
C PRO A 164 8.73 10.87 -4.46
N LEU A 165 8.01 12.00 -4.58
CA LEU A 165 7.85 12.99 -3.51
C LEU A 165 7.18 12.41 -2.25
N LEU A 166 6.11 11.62 -2.40
CA LEU A 166 5.49 10.99 -1.24
C LEU A 166 6.39 9.91 -0.68
N ALA A 167 7.09 9.15 -1.54
CA ALA A 167 8.03 8.12 -1.08
C ALA A 167 9.14 8.73 -0.20
N THR A 168 9.75 9.85 -0.61
CA THR A 168 10.77 10.52 0.19
C THR A 168 10.22 11.08 1.49
N VAL A 169 9.07 11.76 1.45
CA VAL A 169 8.46 12.34 2.66
C VAL A 169 8.09 11.24 3.66
N PHE A 170 7.50 10.13 3.22
CA PHE A 170 7.21 9.00 4.11
C PHE A 170 8.45 8.31 4.67
N GLY A 171 9.53 8.19 3.88
CA GLY A 171 10.79 7.62 4.36
C GLY A 171 11.43 8.51 5.43
N VAL A 172 11.51 9.81 5.16
CA VAL A 172 12.12 10.79 6.06
C VAL A 172 11.27 11.05 7.31
N ALA A 173 9.94 10.95 7.20
CA ALA A 173 9.02 11.11 8.34
C ALA A 173 9.29 10.18 9.52
N LEU A 174 9.90 9.02 9.25
CA LEU A 174 10.17 7.98 10.24
C LEU A 174 11.56 8.11 10.87
N ILE A 175 12.39 9.03 10.38
CA ILE A 175 13.74 9.25 10.91
C ILE A 175 13.63 10.04 12.22
N GLY A 176 14.42 9.67 13.23
CA GLY A 176 14.53 10.46 14.45
C GLY A 176 15.18 11.82 14.22
N ALA A 177 14.71 12.84 14.94
CA ALA A 177 15.17 14.23 14.74
C ALA A 177 16.63 14.48 15.16
N GLY A 178 17.28 13.51 15.82
CA GLY A 178 18.71 13.54 16.13
C GLY A 178 19.58 12.81 15.13
N ALA A 179 19.00 12.15 14.12
CA ALA A 179 19.78 11.43 13.12
C ALA A 179 20.54 12.40 12.20
N SER A 180 21.65 11.92 11.65
CA SER A 180 22.44 12.73 10.73
C SER A 180 21.66 13.08 9.46
N LEU A 181 21.96 14.25 8.88
CA LEU A 181 21.37 14.64 7.59
C LEU A 181 21.76 13.67 6.47
N ILE A 182 22.94 13.02 6.58
CA ILE A 182 23.41 11.99 5.67
C ILE A 182 22.42 10.82 5.63
N THR A 183 21.94 10.36 6.78
CA THR A 183 20.93 9.29 6.87
C THR A 183 19.62 9.69 6.17
N SER A 184 19.23 10.97 6.26
CA SER A 184 18.05 11.49 5.54
C SER A 184 18.26 11.49 4.02
N ILE A 185 19.47 11.84 3.58
CA ILE A 185 19.86 11.80 2.16
C ILE A 185 19.83 10.36 1.63
N GLU A 186 20.41 9.41 2.36
CA GLU A 186 20.42 7.99 2.00
C GLU A 186 19.01 7.43 1.84
N ILE A 187 18.14 7.68 2.82
CA ILE A 187 16.75 7.21 2.80
C ILE A 187 15.97 7.88 1.68
N ALA A 188 16.12 9.20 1.48
CA ALA A 188 15.43 9.92 0.42
C ALA A 188 15.89 9.43 -0.97
N ALA A 189 17.20 9.31 -1.20
CA ALA A 189 17.75 8.80 -2.45
C ALA A 189 17.25 7.39 -2.76
N LEU A 190 17.34 6.48 -1.78
CA LEU A 190 16.88 5.10 -1.93
C LEU A 190 15.37 5.02 -2.16
N ALA A 191 14.57 5.85 -1.48
CA ALA A 191 13.12 5.91 -1.67
C ALA A 191 12.75 6.35 -3.09
N VAL A 192 13.44 7.35 -3.65
CA VAL A 192 13.26 7.78 -5.04
C VAL A 192 13.62 6.66 -5.99
N ILE A 193 14.82 6.07 -5.84
CA ILE A 193 15.30 5.01 -6.73
C ILE A 193 14.33 3.83 -6.71
N ALA A 194 13.94 3.36 -5.52
CA ALA A 194 12.99 2.26 -5.37
C ALA A 194 11.63 2.58 -6.00
N GLU A 195 11.11 3.79 -5.81
CA GLU A 195 9.82 4.20 -6.37
C GLU A 195 9.87 4.29 -7.91
N LEU A 196 10.96 4.80 -8.48
CA LEU A 196 11.14 4.88 -9.93
C LEU A 196 11.33 3.49 -10.56
N LEU A 197 12.13 2.63 -9.93
CA LEU A 197 12.31 1.24 -10.37
C LEU A 197 10.99 0.46 -10.30
N ARG A 198 10.25 0.60 -9.19
CA ARG A 198 8.93 0.01 -9.01
C ARG A 198 7.98 0.45 -10.11
N ALA A 199 7.87 1.77 -10.33
CA ALA A 199 6.98 2.33 -11.33
C ALA A 199 7.30 1.87 -12.76
N ARG A 200 8.59 1.67 -13.05
CA ARG A 200 9.07 1.31 -14.39
C ARG A 200 9.00 -0.18 -14.67
N TYR A 201 9.52 -1.00 -13.76
CA TYR A 201 9.78 -2.42 -14.01
C TYR A 201 8.76 -3.34 -13.37
N ILE A 202 8.23 -2.97 -12.20
CA ILE A 202 7.36 -3.84 -11.42
C ILE A 202 6.17 -3.05 -10.82
N PRO A 203 5.27 -2.51 -11.67
CA PRO A 203 4.14 -1.70 -11.21
C PRO A 203 3.13 -2.51 -10.38
N ALA A 204 3.24 -3.85 -10.38
CA ALA A 204 2.43 -4.74 -9.56
C ALA A 204 2.71 -4.62 -8.06
N ILE A 205 3.89 -4.11 -7.66
CA ILE A 205 4.23 -3.96 -6.25
C ILE A 205 3.37 -2.84 -5.63
N ARG A 206 2.63 -3.23 -4.58
CA ARG A 206 1.78 -2.37 -3.76
C ARG A 206 2.42 -2.13 -2.39
N ALA A 207 3.61 -1.53 -2.39
CA ALA A 207 4.35 -1.21 -1.17
C ALA A 207 4.79 0.25 -1.19
N GLN A 208 4.95 0.83 -0.01
CA GLN A 208 5.43 2.19 0.13
C GLN A 208 6.96 2.21 0.08
N ALA A 209 7.52 2.66 -1.05
CA ALA A 209 8.97 2.69 -1.28
C ALA A 209 9.75 3.43 -0.18
N GLY A 210 9.18 4.52 0.36
CA GLY A 210 9.77 5.26 1.49
C GLY A 210 9.97 4.42 2.76
N LEU A 211 8.95 3.64 3.13
CA LEU A 211 9.02 2.78 4.31
C LEU A 211 10.02 1.64 4.11
N LEU A 212 10.07 1.05 2.91
CA LEU A 212 11.05 0.02 2.59
C LEU A 212 12.48 0.57 2.56
N ALA A 213 12.68 1.77 2.02
CA ALA A 213 13.98 2.44 2.02
C ALA A 213 14.45 2.75 3.45
N TYR A 214 13.55 3.30 4.29
CA TYR A 214 13.81 3.50 5.71
C TYR A 214 14.25 2.20 6.40
N ALA A 215 13.47 1.11 6.23
CA ALA A 215 13.78 -0.16 6.85
C ALA A 215 15.11 -0.76 6.36
N ALA A 216 15.41 -0.65 5.06
CA ALA A 216 16.67 -1.12 4.49
C ALA A 216 17.87 -0.37 5.09
N VAL A 217 17.82 0.97 5.13
CA VAL A 217 18.88 1.78 5.74
C VAL A 217 19.01 1.49 7.23
N ALA A 218 17.90 1.38 7.96
CA ALA A 218 17.91 1.03 9.37
C ALA A 218 18.59 -0.32 9.65
N LEU A 219 18.32 -1.33 8.83
CA LEU A 219 18.95 -2.65 8.98
C LEU A 219 20.45 -2.64 8.60
N ILE A 220 20.82 -1.98 7.50
CA ILE A 220 22.21 -1.93 7.01
C ILE A 220 23.09 -1.13 7.98
N SER A 221 22.61 0.02 8.42
CA SER A 221 23.32 0.91 9.34
C SER A 221 23.23 0.49 10.81
N ARG A 222 22.53 -0.61 11.11
CA ARG A 222 22.26 -1.09 12.47
C ARG A 222 21.59 -0.03 13.37
N GLY A 223 20.69 0.76 12.79
CA GLY A 223 19.85 1.70 13.51
C GLY A 223 20.27 3.17 13.46
N ALA A 224 21.04 3.61 12.45
CA ALA A 224 21.35 5.04 12.30
C ALA A 224 20.11 5.98 12.27
N PRO A 225 18.93 5.56 11.75
CA PRO A 225 17.73 6.38 11.81
C PRO A 225 17.10 6.50 13.22
N PHE A 226 17.51 5.67 14.18
CA PHE A 226 16.93 5.54 15.52
C PHE A 226 17.58 6.50 16.54
N VAL A 227 17.82 7.74 16.12
CA VAL A 227 18.46 8.75 16.98
C VAL A 227 17.46 9.87 17.24
N TYR A 228 16.99 9.98 18.48
CA TYR A 228 15.96 10.94 18.87
C TYR A 228 16.53 12.05 19.74
N THR A 229 15.90 13.21 19.65
CA THR A 229 16.22 14.37 20.48
C THR A 229 14.97 14.80 21.23
N ASN A 230 15.18 15.33 22.43
CA ASN A 230 14.11 15.95 23.19
C ASN A 230 13.80 17.33 22.62
N PRO A 231 12.56 17.58 22.15
CA PRO A 231 12.21 18.85 21.52
C PRO A 231 12.31 20.07 22.46
N ALA A 232 12.18 19.85 23.78
CA ALA A 232 12.29 20.93 24.76
C ALA A 232 13.75 21.30 25.08
N SER A 233 14.67 20.32 25.12
CA SER A 233 16.07 20.55 25.53
C SER A 233 17.09 20.45 24.40
N GLY A 234 16.70 19.92 23.24
CA GLY A 234 17.59 19.64 22.11
C GLY A 234 18.59 18.51 22.34
N ARG A 235 18.61 17.90 23.54
CA ARG A 235 19.56 16.84 23.89
C ARG A 235 19.14 15.49 23.32
N ALA A 236 20.13 14.65 23.04
CA ALA A 236 19.90 13.26 22.65
C ALA A 236 19.09 12.53 23.74
N PHE A 237 18.14 11.70 23.31
CA PHE A 237 17.29 10.94 24.21
C PHE A 237 16.99 9.57 23.60
N ASN A 238 16.96 8.53 24.45
CA ASN A 238 16.66 7.17 24.03
C ASN A 238 15.16 7.00 23.75
N ASP A 239 14.75 6.04 22.92
CA ASP A 239 13.33 5.81 22.64
C ASP A 239 12.48 5.77 23.93
N PRO A 240 11.47 6.65 24.07
CA PRO A 240 10.60 6.70 25.25
C PRO A 240 9.93 5.37 25.59
N ILE A 241 9.52 4.59 24.57
CA ILE A 241 8.92 3.28 24.78
C ILE A 241 10.00 2.29 25.23
N GLY A 242 11.18 2.30 24.62
CA GLY A 242 12.34 1.52 25.05
C GLY A 242 12.79 1.84 26.49
N VAL A 243 12.84 3.11 26.87
CA VAL A 243 13.15 3.56 28.24
C VAL A 243 12.12 3.02 29.23
N TRP A 244 10.83 3.01 28.86
CA TRP A 244 9.79 2.45 29.72
C TRP A 244 10.00 0.96 30.01
N TYR A 245 10.39 0.16 29.02
CA TYR A 245 10.73 -1.25 29.23
C TYR A 245 11.92 -1.46 30.18
N HIS A 246 12.90 -0.58 30.12
CA HIS A 246 14.14 -0.73 30.90
C HIS A 246 14.03 -0.17 32.32
N PHE A 247 13.25 0.87 32.53
CA PHE A 247 13.28 1.64 33.78
C PHE A 247 11.95 1.65 34.54
N PHE A 248 10.82 1.39 33.89
CA PHE A 248 9.51 1.58 34.52
C PHE A 248 8.76 0.25 34.66
N SER A 249 8.92 -0.35 35.85
CA SER A 249 7.89 -1.20 36.43
C SER A 249 6.59 -0.39 36.57
N PRO A 250 5.37 -0.98 36.50
CA PRO A 250 4.09 -0.26 36.59
C PRO A 250 3.93 0.74 37.76
N ALA A 251 4.84 0.72 38.74
CA ALA A 251 4.84 1.59 39.91
C ALA A 251 5.69 2.88 39.80
N SER A 252 6.54 3.06 38.78
CA SER A 252 7.51 4.17 38.73
C SER A 252 7.27 5.09 37.53
N ALA A 253 6.87 6.34 37.83
CA ALA A 253 6.73 7.51 36.96
C ALA A 253 5.81 7.39 35.72
N PRO A 254 4.58 7.94 35.77
CA PRO A 254 3.73 8.05 34.59
C PRO A 254 4.35 9.07 33.62
N ILE A 255 4.80 8.61 32.45
CA ILE A 255 4.99 9.53 31.32
C ILE A 255 3.63 10.14 31.05
N ASP A 256 3.55 11.47 31.15
CA ASP A 256 2.32 12.23 30.96
C ASP A 256 1.70 11.90 29.57
N PRO A 257 0.52 11.26 29.52
CA PRO A 257 -0.15 10.90 28.27
C PRO A 257 -0.39 12.11 27.36
N ILE A 258 -0.54 13.30 27.95
CA ILE A 258 -0.71 14.55 27.20
C ILE A 258 0.52 14.83 26.35
N ARG A 259 1.72 14.55 26.87
CA ARG A 259 2.97 14.76 26.12
C ARG A 259 3.06 13.81 24.94
N LEU A 260 2.72 12.53 25.12
CA LEU A 260 2.66 11.54 24.04
C LEU A 260 1.62 11.92 22.98
N TYR A 261 0.47 12.43 23.41
CA TYR A 261 -0.62 12.85 22.54
C TYR A 261 -0.27 14.07 21.68
N VAL A 262 0.34 15.10 22.29
CA VAL A 262 0.78 16.32 21.60
C VAL A 262 2.03 16.07 20.76
N GLY A 263 2.86 15.09 21.14
CA GLY A 263 4.12 14.78 20.49
C GLY A 263 5.32 15.55 21.06
N ASN A 264 5.21 16.09 22.28
CA ASN A 264 6.31 16.74 22.97
C ASN A 264 7.24 15.72 23.64
N VAL A 265 7.63 14.70 22.87
CA VAL A 265 8.37 13.53 23.32
C VAL A 265 9.37 13.15 22.21
N PRO A 266 10.55 12.61 22.54
CA PRO A 266 11.50 12.11 21.56
C PRO A 266 10.86 11.09 20.62
N GLY A 267 11.08 11.27 19.32
CA GLY A 267 10.48 10.41 18.31
C GLY A 267 10.83 10.81 16.88
N PRO A 268 10.19 10.15 15.89
CA PRO A 268 10.37 10.42 14.49
C PRO A 268 9.84 11.79 14.08
N VAL A 269 10.59 12.49 13.25
CA VAL A 269 10.44 13.93 12.97
C VAL A 269 9.01 14.31 12.60
N PHE A 270 8.33 13.54 11.73
CA PHE A 270 6.96 13.87 11.28
C PHE A 270 5.91 12.86 11.76
N ALA A 271 6.26 11.88 12.59
CA ALA A 271 5.31 10.88 13.08
C ALA A 271 5.11 10.92 14.60
N THR A 272 5.74 11.86 15.31
CA THR A 272 5.72 11.91 16.78
C THR A 272 4.33 12.24 17.35
N SER A 273 3.60 13.19 16.78
CA SER A 273 2.32 13.67 17.34
C SER A 273 1.13 12.78 16.97
N LEU A 274 0.54 12.10 17.97
CA LEU A 274 -0.64 11.26 17.75
C LEU A 274 -1.85 12.06 17.28
N LEU A 275 -2.09 13.25 17.84
CA LEU A 275 -3.17 14.12 17.41
C LEU A 275 -3.07 14.47 15.91
N ALA A 276 -1.88 14.86 15.46
CA ALA A 276 -1.64 15.22 14.07
C ALA A 276 -1.85 14.01 13.14
N VAL A 277 -1.41 12.83 13.57
CA VAL A 277 -1.65 11.56 12.88
C VAL A 277 -3.14 11.23 12.82
N ALA A 278 -3.88 11.42 13.90
CA ALA A 278 -5.32 11.16 13.97
C ALA A 278 -6.09 12.07 13.00
N ILE A 279 -5.71 13.35 12.87
CA ILE A 279 -6.31 14.26 11.88
C ILE A 279 -6.05 13.74 10.46
N GLY A 280 -4.82 13.32 10.15
CA GLY A 280 -4.47 12.73 8.85
C GLY A 280 -5.24 11.43 8.56
N ALA A 281 -5.38 10.56 9.57
CA ALA A 281 -6.14 9.32 9.49
C ALA A 281 -7.64 9.57 9.28
N ALA A 282 -8.21 10.52 10.01
CA ALA A 282 -9.60 10.94 9.86
C ALA A 282 -9.87 11.46 8.44
N TRP A 283 -8.95 12.24 7.88
CA TRP A 283 -9.02 12.68 6.50
C TRP A 283 -9.00 11.49 5.50
N LEU A 284 -8.11 10.51 5.68
CA LEU A 284 -8.08 9.30 4.84
C LEU A 284 -9.35 8.44 4.96
N ALA A 285 -9.92 8.37 6.17
CA ALA A 285 -11.19 7.71 6.42
C ALA A 285 -12.33 8.42 5.69
N TYR A 286 -12.42 9.75 5.83
CA TYR A 286 -13.39 10.61 5.15
C TYR A 286 -13.29 10.50 3.62
N ALA A 287 -12.07 10.50 3.08
CA ALA A 287 -11.80 10.30 1.66
C ALA A 287 -12.02 8.85 1.17
N ARG A 288 -12.45 7.93 2.04
CA ARG A 288 -12.67 6.49 1.78
C ARG A 288 -11.43 5.75 1.25
N ARG A 289 -10.24 6.26 1.54
CA ARG A 289 -8.95 5.65 1.15
C ARG A 289 -8.35 4.77 2.25
N MET A 290 -8.85 4.88 3.47
CA MET A 290 -8.47 4.01 4.59
C MET A 290 -9.37 2.76 4.70
N SER A 291 -8.78 1.61 5.01
CA SER A 291 -9.49 0.38 5.34
C SER A 291 -9.68 0.29 6.85
N LEU A 292 -10.89 0.62 7.31
CA LEU A 292 -11.24 0.51 8.74
C LEU A 292 -11.10 -0.91 9.26
N VAL A 293 -11.39 -1.92 8.42
CA VAL A 293 -11.23 -3.33 8.79
C VAL A 293 -9.79 -3.65 9.19
N VAL A 294 -8.80 -3.22 8.39
CA VAL A 294 -7.38 -3.45 8.70
C VAL A 294 -6.96 -2.71 9.96
N LEU A 295 -7.45 -1.48 10.15
CA LEU A 295 -7.11 -0.69 11.32
C LEU A 295 -7.69 -1.30 12.61
N VAL A 296 -8.95 -1.76 12.57
CA VAL A 296 -9.60 -2.43 13.70
C VAL A 296 -8.93 -3.76 13.99
N THR A 297 -8.60 -4.57 12.98
CA THR A 297 -7.91 -5.84 13.24
C THR A 297 -6.47 -5.64 13.70
N PHE A 298 -5.79 -4.57 13.25
CA PHE A 298 -4.51 -4.14 13.81
C PHE A 298 -4.62 -3.81 15.30
N LEU A 299 -5.63 -3.03 15.69
CA LEU A 299 -5.88 -2.73 17.10
C LEU A 299 -6.13 -4.02 17.90
N ILE A 300 -6.98 -4.92 17.42
CA ILE A 300 -7.25 -6.20 18.08
C ILE A 300 -5.94 -7.03 18.22
N GLY A 301 -5.13 -7.09 17.16
CA GLY A 301 -3.84 -7.77 17.20
C GLY A 301 -2.86 -7.14 18.20
N ALA A 302 -2.84 -5.82 18.30
CA ALA A 302 -2.02 -5.06 19.25
C ALA A 302 -2.47 -5.26 20.71
N LEU A 303 -3.77 -5.46 20.95
CA LEU A 303 -4.30 -5.72 22.30
C LEU A 303 -3.86 -7.07 22.87
N VAL A 304 -3.60 -8.07 22.02
CA VAL A 304 -3.15 -9.40 22.44
C VAL A 304 -1.86 -9.35 23.28
N PRO A 305 -0.72 -8.82 22.78
CA PRO A 305 0.51 -8.75 23.56
C PRO A 305 0.37 -7.83 24.77
N ILE A 306 -0.40 -6.73 24.67
CA ILE A 306 -0.65 -5.84 25.82
C ILE A 306 -1.32 -6.61 26.96
N TYR A 307 -2.37 -7.36 26.65
CA TYR A 307 -3.08 -8.19 27.62
C TYR A 307 -2.17 -9.28 28.20
N PHE A 308 -1.48 -10.05 27.35
CA PHE A 308 -0.63 -11.15 27.81
C PHE A 308 0.56 -10.68 28.66
N PHE A 309 1.15 -9.53 28.34
CA PHE A 309 2.27 -8.97 29.09
C PHE A 309 1.86 -7.99 30.18
N HIS A 310 0.55 -7.81 30.40
CA HIS A 310 0.00 -6.94 31.43
C HIS A 310 0.53 -5.50 31.33
N TRP A 311 0.70 -5.01 30.10
CA TRP A 311 1.14 -3.65 29.85
C TRP A 311 -0.03 -2.67 29.95
N ASP A 312 0.28 -1.40 30.22
CA ASP A 312 -0.70 -0.32 30.18
C ASP A 312 -1.22 -0.11 28.74
N TYR A 313 -2.54 -0.22 28.57
CA TYR A 313 -3.20 -0.06 27.28
C TYR A 313 -3.00 1.31 26.66
N LEU A 314 -3.16 2.38 27.46
CA LEU A 314 -3.05 3.75 26.98
C LEU A 314 -1.63 4.02 26.55
N PHE A 315 -0.64 3.66 27.37
CA PHE A 315 0.76 3.95 27.05
C PHE A 315 1.25 3.20 25.79
N GLN A 316 0.86 1.93 25.61
CA GLN A 316 1.29 1.16 24.45
C GLN A 316 0.55 1.57 23.16
N LEU A 317 -0.71 1.99 23.26
CA LEU A 317 -1.49 2.40 22.10
C LEU A 317 -1.29 3.87 21.76
N ASP A 318 -1.08 4.78 22.71
CA ASP A 318 -0.96 6.23 22.50
C ASP A 318 0.42 6.64 21.95
N SER A 319 0.85 5.98 20.88
CA SER A 319 2.09 6.27 20.17
C SER A 319 1.79 6.76 18.75
N GLY A 320 2.01 8.05 18.52
CA GLY A 320 1.93 8.66 17.18
C GLY A 320 2.64 7.85 16.08
N PRO A 321 3.89 7.38 16.31
CA PRO A 321 4.63 6.56 15.36
C PRO A 321 3.89 5.31 14.89
N THR A 322 3.32 4.56 15.83
CA THR A 322 2.60 3.32 15.55
C THR A 322 1.37 3.59 14.71
N TRP A 323 0.59 4.61 15.07
CA TRP A 323 -0.61 4.99 14.33
C TRP A 323 -0.29 5.63 12.99
N PHE A 324 0.84 6.32 12.85
CA PHE A 324 1.27 6.87 11.57
C PHE A 324 1.43 5.74 10.55
N VAL A 325 2.13 4.68 10.93
CA VAL A 325 2.32 3.54 10.02
C VAL A 325 1.08 2.65 9.93
N ALA A 326 0.34 2.43 11.01
CA ALA A 326 -0.88 1.63 10.98
C ALA A 326 -2.00 2.29 10.13
N ALA A 327 -2.26 3.58 10.33
CA ALA A 327 -3.37 4.28 9.70
C ALA A 327 -3.03 4.84 8.31
N LEU A 328 -1.87 5.49 8.14
CA LEU A 328 -1.52 6.15 6.88
C LEU A 328 -0.86 5.19 5.87
N LEU A 329 -0.18 4.13 6.34
CA LEU A 329 0.52 3.19 5.47
C LEU A 329 -0.18 1.83 5.39
N LEU A 330 -0.33 1.10 6.49
CA LEU A 330 -0.89 -0.25 6.49
C LEU A 330 -2.37 -0.26 6.09
N ALA A 331 -3.18 0.64 6.64
CA ALA A 331 -4.60 0.72 6.34
C ALA A 331 -4.91 1.40 4.99
N ASN A 332 -3.91 1.87 4.25
CA ASN A 332 -4.14 2.51 2.95
C ASN A 332 -4.60 1.47 1.91
N ARG A 333 -5.83 1.62 1.40
CA ARG A 333 -6.46 0.67 0.47
C ARG A 333 -5.67 0.42 -0.82
N ARG A 334 -4.78 1.33 -1.21
CA ARG A 334 -3.94 1.17 -2.41
C ARG A 334 -2.80 0.16 -2.22
N LEU A 335 -2.30 0.08 -1.00
CA LEU A 335 -1.19 -0.81 -0.64
C LEU A 335 -1.72 -2.21 -0.26
N LEU A 336 -3.01 -2.34 -0.02
CA LEU A 336 -3.63 -3.60 0.38
C LEU A 336 -3.88 -4.57 -0.80
N PRO A 337 -3.89 -5.88 -0.54
CA PRO A 337 -4.27 -6.89 -1.52
C PRO A 337 -5.73 -6.72 -1.97
N GLY A 338 -6.03 -7.23 -3.17
CA GLY A 338 -7.39 -7.23 -3.71
C GLY A 338 -8.36 -8.12 -2.91
N SER A 339 -7.88 -9.22 -2.35
CA SER A 339 -8.68 -10.14 -1.55
C SER A 339 -9.12 -9.49 -0.23
N TRP A 340 -10.42 -9.55 0.05
CA TRP A 340 -11.00 -9.00 1.27
C TRP A 340 -10.63 -9.83 2.51
N THR A 341 -10.55 -11.16 2.37
CA THR A 341 -10.27 -12.10 3.47
C THR A 341 -8.86 -11.97 4.05
N ILE A 342 -7.88 -11.60 3.22
CA ILE A 342 -6.48 -11.48 3.64
C ILE A 342 -6.26 -10.21 4.49
N ARG A 343 -7.06 -9.16 4.25
CA ARG A 343 -6.87 -7.84 4.88
C ARG A 343 -7.00 -7.89 6.42
N PRO A 344 -8.04 -8.50 7.02
CA PRO A 344 -8.12 -8.67 8.47
C PRO A 344 -6.90 -9.36 9.06
N VAL A 345 -6.46 -10.46 8.44
CA VAL A 345 -5.32 -11.28 8.90
C VAL A 345 -4.02 -10.48 8.87
N LEU A 346 -3.80 -9.70 7.81
CA LEU A 346 -2.64 -8.80 7.72
C LEU A 346 -2.67 -7.72 8.81
N GLY A 347 -3.82 -7.08 9.04
CA GLY A 347 -3.97 -6.10 10.11
C GLY A 347 -3.65 -6.71 11.47
N PHE A 348 -4.29 -7.85 11.79
CA PHE A 348 -4.10 -8.57 13.04
C PHE A 348 -2.64 -8.99 13.26
N GLY A 349 -2.02 -9.65 12.28
CA GLY A 349 -0.63 -10.08 12.37
C GLY A 349 0.35 -8.91 12.51
N ALA A 350 0.10 -7.82 11.79
CA ALA A 350 0.91 -6.60 11.92
C ALA A 350 0.77 -5.97 13.31
N GLY A 351 -0.44 -5.90 13.89
CA GLY A 351 -0.65 -5.38 15.24
C GLY A 351 0.03 -6.23 16.31
N LEU A 352 -0.14 -7.55 16.21
CA LEU A 352 0.49 -8.53 17.11
C LEU A 352 2.01 -8.40 17.11
N LEU A 353 2.63 -8.31 15.94
CA LEU A 353 4.08 -8.20 15.81
C LEU A 353 4.60 -6.81 16.17
N ALA A 354 3.91 -5.74 15.74
CA ALA A 354 4.33 -4.36 15.99
C ALA A 354 4.42 -4.05 17.49
N VAL A 355 3.48 -4.57 18.29
CA VAL A 355 3.50 -4.39 19.74
C VAL A 355 4.26 -5.52 20.44
N GLY A 356 4.15 -6.76 19.98
CA GLY A 356 4.84 -7.90 20.59
C GLY A 356 6.38 -7.82 20.51
N LEU A 357 6.92 -7.29 19.41
CA LEU A 357 8.37 -7.10 19.24
C LEU A 357 8.96 -6.03 20.16
N ARG A 358 8.13 -5.18 20.77
CA ARG A 358 8.59 -4.19 21.76
C ARG A 358 9.25 -4.85 22.98
N ARG A 359 8.78 -6.05 23.36
CA ARG A 359 9.41 -6.86 24.42
C ARG A 359 10.87 -7.20 24.13
N ARG A 360 11.28 -7.23 22.86
CA ARG A 360 12.66 -7.52 22.44
C ARG A 360 13.54 -6.25 22.34
N GLY A 361 13.06 -5.11 22.82
CA GLY A 361 13.82 -3.85 22.82
C GLY A 361 13.73 -3.05 21.52
N TYR A 362 12.87 -3.44 20.57
CA TYR A 362 12.66 -2.70 19.32
C TYR A 362 11.78 -1.44 19.46
N GLY A 363 11.18 -1.21 20.64
CA GLY A 363 10.60 0.09 20.95
C GLY A 363 9.53 0.60 19.97
N ILE A 364 9.54 1.90 19.66
CA ILE A 364 8.66 2.50 18.64
C ILE A 364 8.93 1.95 17.22
N ASP A 365 10.16 1.55 16.92
CA ASP A 365 10.59 1.12 15.58
C ASP A 365 10.04 -0.25 15.19
N ALA A 366 9.63 -1.05 16.17
CA ALA A 366 8.95 -2.33 15.96
C ALA A 366 7.77 -2.20 15.00
N ALA A 367 6.99 -1.13 15.10
CA ALA A 367 5.85 -0.87 14.21
C ALA A 367 6.30 -0.63 12.76
N PHE A 368 7.38 0.13 12.57
CA PHE A 368 7.90 0.47 11.25
C PHE A 368 8.44 -0.76 10.55
N LEU A 369 9.30 -1.52 11.24
CA LEU A 369 9.93 -2.72 10.70
C LEU A 369 8.89 -3.81 10.44
N THR A 370 7.87 -3.94 11.29
CA THR A 370 6.79 -4.91 11.08
C THR A 370 6.00 -4.58 9.83
N VAL A 371 5.53 -3.34 9.67
CA VAL A 371 4.72 -2.98 8.49
C VAL A 371 5.59 -2.96 7.23
N ALA A 372 6.86 -2.57 7.32
CA ALA A 372 7.81 -2.70 6.22
C ALA A 372 7.98 -4.17 5.81
N GLY A 373 8.15 -5.07 6.79
CA GLY A 373 8.24 -6.51 6.57
C GLY A 373 6.98 -7.09 5.92
N VAL A 374 5.80 -6.72 6.41
CA VAL A 374 4.52 -7.13 5.79
C VAL A 374 4.44 -6.65 4.35
N GLN A 375 4.77 -5.38 4.07
CA GLN A 375 4.77 -4.84 2.72
C GLN A 375 5.83 -5.50 1.82
N ALA A 376 7.00 -5.84 2.35
CA ALA A 376 8.05 -6.54 1.62
C ALA A 376 7.62 -7.96 1.24
N VAL A 377 7.03 -8.72 2.17
CA VAL A 377 6.48 -10.06 1.90
C VAL A 377 5.38 -9.99 0.85
N MET A 378 4.47 -9.03 0.97
CA MET A 378 3.42 -8.81 -0.04
C MET A 378 3.99 -8.43 -1.41
N ALA A 379 5.04 -7.62 -1.45
CA ALA A 379 5.74 -7.26 -2.68
C ALA A 379 6.40 -8.50 -3.33
N LEU A 380 7.04 -9.37 -2.55
CA LEU A 380 7.61 -10.63 -3.04
C LEU A 380 6.56 -11.54 -3.66
N PHE A 381 5.41 -11.73 -2.99
CA PHE A 381 4.30 -12.49 -3.55
C PHE A 381 3.76 -11.86 -4.84
N ALA A 382 3.61 -10.53 -4.87
CA ALA A 382 3.15 -9.82 -6.06
C ALA A 382 4.12 -10.01 -7.24
N VAL A 383 5.44 -9.94 -7.00
CA VAL A 383 6.48 -10.20 -8.00
C VAL A 383 6.42 -11.64 -8.51
N ALA A 384 6.31 -12.61 -7.60
CA ALA A 384 6.26 -14.03 -7.96
C ALA A 384 5.04 -14.37 -8.84
N LEU A 385 3.85 -13.88 -8.45
CA LEU A 385 2.62 -14.09 -9.21
C LEU A 385 2.66 -13.39 -10.57
N TRP A 386 3.15 -12.15 -10.61
CA TRP A 386 3.29 -11.38 -11.85
C TRP A 386 4.32 -11.99 -12.81
N GLY A 387 5.47 -12.43 -12.28
CA GLY A 387 6.49 -13.14 -13.05
C GLY A 387 5.97 -14.47 -13.59
N GLY A 388 5.23 -15.21 -12.76
CA GLY A 388 4.56 -16.45 -13.15
C GLY A 388 3.54 -16.24 -14.28
N SER A 389 2.72 -15.17 -14.21
CA SER A 389 1.74 -14.89 -15.27
C SER A 389 2.40 -14.55 -16.60
N ILE A 390 3.47 -13.74 -16.59
CA ILE A 390 4.23 -13.42 -17.82
C ILE A 390 4.91 -14.67 -18.38
N GLY A 391 5.48 -15.51 -17.52
CA GLY A 391 6.08 -16.78 -17.91
C GLY A 391 5.07 -17.73 -18.56
N ALA A 392 3.88 -17.87 -17.95
CA ALA A 392 2.80 -18.68 -18.50
C ALA A 392 2.31 -18.16 -19.86
N GLU A 393 2.19 -16.84 -20.05
CA GLU A 393 1.84 -16.26 -21.34
C GLU A 393 2.89 -16.54 -22.41
N ARG A 394 4.18 -16.36 -22.08
CA ARG A 394 5.29 -16.68 -22.99
C ARG A 394 5.27 -18.16 -23.37
N TRP A 395 5.09 -19.04 -22.38
CA TRP A 395 5.03 -20.48 -22.62
C TRP A 395 3.86 -20.87 -23.53
N ARG A 396 2.67 -20.31 -23.30
CA ARG A 396 1.50 -20.51 -24.18
C ARG A 396 1.76 -20.02 -25.61
N ARG A 397 2.46 -18.89 -25.79
CA ARG A 397 2.85 -18.39 -27.12
C ARG A 397 3.83 -19.33 -27.81
N THR A 398 4.87 -19.79 -27.11
CA THR A 398 5.83 -20.75 -27.66
C THR A 398 5.15 -22.06 -28.04
N ARG A 399 4.19 -22.55 -27.24
CA ARG A 399 3.43 -23.77 -27.56
C ARG A 399 2.61 -23.61 -28.84
N ARG A 400 1.90 -22.47 -28.99
CA ARG A 400 1.14 -22.14 -30.21
C ARG A 400 2.02 -22.02 -31.45
N LEU A 401 3.25 -21.51 -31.31
CA LEU A 401 4.20 -21.43 -32.42
C LEU A 401 4.66 -22.82 -32.85
N ARG A 402 4.98 -23.72 -31.90
CA ARG A 402 5.34 -25.11 -32.20
C ARG A 402 4.21 -25.89 -32.87
N GLU A 403 2.97 -25.70 -32.40
CA GLU A 403 1.78 -26.29 -33.04
C GLU A 403 1.59 -25.80 -34.48
N ARG A 404 1.81 -24.50 -34.73
CA ARG A 404 1.76 -23.93 -36.08
C ARG A 404 2.86 -24.47 -36.99
N GLU A 405 4.09 -24.60 -36.48
CA GLU A 405 5.19 -25.21 -37.23
C GLU A 405 4.92 -26.68 -37.57
N ALA A 406 4.36 -27.44 -36.63
CA ALA A 406 3.96 -28.83 -36.88
C ALA A 406 2.90 -28.92 -37.99
N ASN A 407 1.86 -28.08 -37.92
CA ASN A 407 0.82 -28.03 -38.96
C ASN A 407 1.36 -27.61 -40.33
N LEU A 408 2.30 -26.65 -40.37
CA LEU A 408 2.94 -26.22 -41.61
C LEU A 408 3.81 -27.32 -42.23
N ARG A 409 4.46 -28.17 -41.42
CA ARG A 409 5.21 -29.33 -41.92
C ARG A 409 4.29 -30.36 -42.56
N VAL A 410 3.13 -30.64 -41.95
CA VAL A 410 2.12 -31.55 -42.50
C VAL A 410 1.59 -31.03 -43.85
N VAL A 411 1.26 -29.74 -43.96
CA VAL A 411 0.78 -29.16 -45.22
C VAL A 411 1.85 -29.20 -46.32
N LYS A 412 3.13 -28.94 -45.98
CA LYS A 412 4.23 -29.02 -46.96
C LYS A 412 4.56 -30.45 -47.40
N SER A 413 4.25 -31.46 -46.58
CA SER A 413 4.46 -32.86 -46.92
C SER A 413 3.39 -33.44 -47.85
N VAL A 414 2.30 -32.71 -48.12
CA VAL A 414 1.32 -33.10 -49.15
C VAL A 414 1.96 -32.81 -50.52
N PRO A 415 2.18 -33.83 -51.37
CA PRO A 415 2.75 -33.61 -52.70
C PRO A 415 1.84 -32.67 -53.48
N ARG A 416 2.41 -31.68 -54.18
CA ARG A 416 1.66 -30.90 -55.16
C ARG A 416 1.13 -31.87 -56.20
N ALA A 417 -0.18 -32.12 -56.20
CA ALA A 417 -0.85 -32.77 -57.31
C ALA A 417 -0.74 -31.82 -58.50
N SER A 418 0.17 -32.15 -59.41
CA SER A 418 0.31 -31.60 -60.76
C SER A 418 -0.78 -32.12 -61.66
#